data_AF-A0A8T3B660-F1
#
_entry.id   AF-A0A8T3B660-F1
#
_cell.length_a   1.000
_cell.length_b   1.000
_cell.length_c   1.000
_cell.angle_alpha   90.00
_cell.angle_beta   90.00
_cell.angle_gamma   90.00
#
_symmetry.space_group_name_H-M   'P 1'
#
loop_
_entity.id
_entity.type
_entity.pdbx_description
1 polymer ?
#
loop_
_entity_poly.entity_id
_entity_poly.type
_entity_poly.pdbx_seq_one_letter_code
_entity_poly.pdbx_strand_id
1 'polypeptide(L)'
;MQHGQVIAYASRQLKPHEKNYPTHDLELASVVFALKIWRHYLYGVRCEIFTDHKSLKYIFTQKDLNLRQRRWLELIKDYDLTIQYQPGKANVVADALSRKSSRSSGLQLTFDDFLIRDMERLQLEVISSSDLDLAQMSIQSSLEPRIQEAQKSDSDYSKLIAQIGSGKTPEL
;
A
#
# COMPACT_ATOMS: atom_id res chain seq x y z
N MET A 1 17.28 11.23 8.39
CA MET A 1 17.33 12.70 8.58
C MET A 1 18.77 13.14 8.49
N GLN A 2 19.03 14.35 8.02
CA GLN A 2 20.37 14.93 7.99
C GLN A 2 20.27 16.33 8.57
N HIS A 3 21.11 16.66 9.56
CA HIS A 3 21.06 17.94 10.28
C HIS A 3 19.67 18.28 10.86
N GLY A 4 18.95 17.26 11.37
CA GLY A 4 17.60 17.44 11.91
C GLY A 4 16.50 17.65 10.87
N GLN A 5 16.83 17.62 9.57
CA GLN A 5 15.86 17.74 8.49
C GLN A 5 15.56 16.40 7.84
N VAL A 6 14.32 16.22 7.41
CA VAL A 6 13.89 15.04 6.68
C VAL A 6 14.37 15.14 5.24
N ILE A 7 14.99 14.07 4.75
CA ILE A 7 15.42 13.95 3.35
C ILE A 7 14.28 13.35 2.53
N ALA A 8 13.71 12.24 3.00
CA ALA A 8 12.64 11.54 2.32
C ALA A 8 11.83 10.66 3.28
N TYR A 9 10.62 10.29 2.84
CA TYR A 9 9.74 9.33 3.48
C TYR A 9 9.52 8.12 2.58
N ALA A 10 9.33 6.95 3.18
CA ALA A 10 8.94 5.75 2.46
C ALA A 10 8.04 4.89 3.35
N SER A 11 6.99 4.33 2.75
CA SER A 11 6.13 3.33 3.37
C SER A 11 5.70 2.31 2.32
N ARG A 12 5.28 1.13 2.76
CA ARG A 12 4.65 0.14 1.90
C ARG A 12 3.66 -0.69 2.68
N GLN A 13 2.70 -1.27 1.96
CA GLN A 13 1.82 -2.28 2.53
C GLN A 13 2.57 -3.60 2.74
N LEU A 14 2.10 -4.36 3.74
CA LEU A 14 2.55 -5.73 3.99
C LEU A 14 2.08 -6.64 2.86
N LYS A 15 2.98 -7.47 2.36
CA LYS A 15 2.64 -8.52 1.40
C LYS A 15 1.74 -9.56 2.08
N PRO A 16 0.91 -10.31 1.33
CA PRO A 16 0.00 -11.30 1.91
C PRO A 16 0.67 -12.29 2.87
N HIS A 17 1.89 -12.74 2.56
CA HIS A 17 2.65 -13.65 3.42
C HIS A 17 3.28 -12.96 4.65
N GLU A 18 3.56 -11.66 4.57
CA GLU A 18 4.12 -10.88 5.69
C GLU A 18 3.05 -10.61 6.75
N LYS A 19 1.76 -10.59 6.39
CA LYS A 19 0.65 -10.43 7.35
C LYS A 19 0.65 -11.50 8.46
N ASN A 20 1.23 -12.67 8.18
CA ASN A 20 1.33 -13.77 9.13
C ASN A 20 2.59 -13.68 10.01
N TYR A 21 3.41 -12.64 9.85
CA TYR A 21 4.64 -12.50 10.61
C TYR A 21 4.32 -11.97 12.01
N PRO A 22 5.03 -12.43 13.04
CA PRO A 22 4.93 -11.84 14.35
C PRO A 22 5.43 -10.39 14.32
N THR A 23 4.95 -9.54 15.24
CA THR A 23 5.25 -8.11 15.27
C THR A 23 6.75 -7.83 15.19
N HIS A 24 7.58 -8.56 15.93
CA HIS A 24 9.03 -8.38 15.90
C HIS A 24 9.66 -8.57 14.50
N ASP A 25 9.12 -9.50 13.70
CA ASP A 25 9.57 -9.73 12.33
C ASP A 25 9.05 -8.65 11.38
N LEU A 26 7.86 -8.09 11.63
CA LEU A 26 7.33 -6.96 10.87
C LEU A 26 8.16 -5.70 11.09
N GLU A 27 8.55 -5.44 12.34
CA GLU A 27 9.44 -4.33 12.70
C GLU A 27 10.83 -4.50 12.07
N LEU A 28 11.37 -5.72 12.05
CA LEU A 28 12.62 -5.97 11.35
C LEU A 28 12.47 -5.83 9.82
N ALA A 29 11.34 -6.24 9.26
CA ALA A 29 11.04 -6.11 7.84
C ALA A 29 10.98 -4.64 7.39
N SER A 30 10.49 -3.74 8.24
CA SER A 30 10.43 -2.30 7.97
C SER A 30 11.85 -1.71 7.84
N VAL A 31 12.76 -2.11 8.74
CA VAL A 31 14.19 -1.74 8.68
C VAL A 31 14.84 -2.25 7.40
N VAL A 32 14.68 -3.54 7.10
CA VAL A 32 15.24 -4.16 5.89
C VAL A 32 14.71 -3.49 4.62
N PHE A 33 13.43 -3.12 4.61
CA PHE A 33 12.82 -2.38 3.52
C PHE A 33 13.44 -1.00 3.32
N ALA A 34 13.61 -0.23 4.40
CA ALA A 34 14.26 1.07 4.35
C ALA A 34 15.71 0.99 3.84
N LEU A 35 16.49 0.02 4.33
CA LEU A 35 17.86 -0.20 3.86
C LEU A 35 17.94 -0.53 2.37
N LYS A 36 16.99 -1.32 1.85
CA LYS A 36 16.94 -1.66 0.44
C LYS A 36 16.61 -0.47 -0.46
N ILE A 37 15.62 0.35 -0.09
CA ILE A 37 15.26 1.55 -0.86
C ILE A 37 16.41 2.54 -0.85
N TRP A 38 16.94 2.83 0.34
CA TRP A 38 17.91 3.90 0.53
C TRP A 38 19.36 3.42 0.48
N ARG A 39 19.61 2.24 -0.12
CA ARG A 39 20.97 1.67 -0.26
C ARG A 39 21.95 2.68 -0.84
N HIS A 40 21.55 3.43 -1.85
CA HIS A 40 22.38 4.43 -2.51
C HIS A 40 22.78 5.61 -1.60
N TYR A 41 22.03 5.89 -0.53
CA TYR A 41 22.39 6.91 0.47
C TYR A 41 23.10 6.35 1.70
N LEU A 42 22.77 5.12 2.10
CA LEU A 42 23.20 4.54 3.37
C LEU A 42 24.46 3.68 3.24
N TYR A 43 24.82 3.24 2.04
CA TYR A 43 25.97 2.37 1.85
C TYR A 43 27.28 3.13 2.07
N GLY A 44 28.16 2.59 2.92
CA GLY A 44 29.44 3.20 3.28
C GLY A 44 29.34 4.41 4.21
N VAL A 45 28.15 4.74 4.72
CA VAL A 45 27.93 5.86 5.65
C VAL A 45 27.42 5.32 6.98
N ARG A 46 27.94 5.86 8.09
CA ARG A 46 27.44 5.55 9.42
C ARG A 46 26.04 6.11 9.59
N CYS A 47 25.07 5.26 9.89
CA CYS A 47 23.67 5.67 10.07
C CYS A 47 23.06 5.18 11.38
N GLU A 48 22.11 5.97 11.91
CA GLU A 48 21.38 5.65 13.13
C GLU A 48 19.93 5.34 12.81
N ILE A 49 19.46 4.18 13.25
CA ILE A 49 18.07 3.74 13.07
C ILE A 49 17.37 3.89 14.40
N PHE A 50 16.33 4.72 14.43
CA PHE A 50 15.46 4.90 15.58
C PHE A 50 14.20 4.04 15.41
N THR A 51 13.88 3.24 16.42
CA THR A 51 12.69 2.37 16.45
C THR A 51 12.06 2.39 17.83
N ASP A 52 10.73 2.31 17.88
CA ASP A 52 9.95 2.13 19.10
C ASP A 52 9.78 0.66 19.50
N HIS A 53 10.39 -0.27 18.77
CA HIS A 53 10.40 -1.68 19.11
C HIS A 53 11.67 -2.07 19.86
N LYS A 54 11.60 -2.06 21.20
CA LYS A 54 12.77 -2.25 22.10
C LYS A 54 13.56 -3.55 21.84
N SER A 55 12.92 -4.62 21.37
CA SER A 55 13.62 -5.89 21.12
C SER A 55 14.61 -5.81 19.96
N LEU A 56 14.40 -4.91 18.99
CA LEU A 56 15.29 -4.77 17.83
C LEU A 56 16.70 -4.29 18.23
N LYS A 57 16.82 -3.64 19.39
CA LYS A 57 18.13 -3.29 19.96
C LYS A 57 19.05 -4.50 20.12
N TYR A 58 18.48 -5.68 20.38
CA TYR A 58 19.22 -6.90 20.70
C TYR A 58 19.35 -7.86 19.51
N ILE A 59 18.91 -7.46 18.31
CA ILE A 59 18.85 -8.35 17.14
C ILE A 59 20.23 -8.92 16.75
N PHE A 60 21.30 -8.16 16.98
CA PHE A 60 22.68 -8.59 16.71
C PHE A 60 23.24 -9.55 17.77
N THR A 61 22.71 -9.50 18.99
CA THR A 61 23.21 -10.28 20.14
C THR A 61 22.39 -11.54 20.42
N GLN A 62 21.23 -11.67 19.76
CA GLN A 62 20.31 -12.78 19.98
C GLN A 62 20.91 -14.08 19.42
N LYS A 63 20.99 -15.12 20.27
CA LYS A 63 21.56 -16.43 19.90
C LYS A 63 20.67 -17.21 18.93
N ASP A 64 19.37 -17.23 19.23
CA ASP A 64 18.39 -18.02 18.48
C ASP A 64 17.62 -17.13 17.52
N LEU A 65 18.05 -17.15 16.26
CA LEU A 65 17.44 -16.41 15.15
C LEU A 65 16.81 -17.39 14.17
N ASN A 66 15.61 -17.07 13.70
CA ASN A 66 14.96 -17.80 12.62
C ASN A 66 15.73 -17.62 11.30
N LEU A 67 15.64 -18.56 10.37
CA LEU A 67 16.28 -18.51 9.04
C LEU A 67 16.00 -17.19 8.30
N ARG A 68 14.77 -16.66 8.44
CA ARG A 68 14.40 -15.35 7.89
C ARG A 68 15.22 -14.21 8.49
N GLN A 69 15.28 -14.15 9.81
CA GLN A 69 16.03 -13.12 10.54
C GLN A 69 17.52 -13.20 10.24
N ARG A 70 18.08 -14.42 10.09
CA ARG A 70 19.48 -14.62 9.67
C ARG A 70 19.77 -14.00 8.30
N ARG A 71 18.94 -14.29 7.29
CA ARG A 71 19.08 -13.69 5.94
C ARG A 71 18.98 -12.17 5.97
N TRP A 72 18.11 -11.62 6.81
CA TRP A 72 18.00 -10.18 6.96
C TRP A 72 19.19 -9.58 7.69
N LEU A 73 19.73 -10.27 8.70
CA LEU A 73 20.94 -9.85 9.40
C LEU A 73 22.18 -9.87 8.51
N GLU A 74 22.30 -10.82 7.58
CA GLU A 74 23.36 -10.81 6.56
C GLU A 74 23.32 -9.51 5.76
N LEU A 75 22.13 -9.10 5.29
CA LEU A 75 21.97 -7.82 4.59
C LEU A 75 22.28 -6.62 5.48
N ILE A 76 21.84 -6.64 6.74
CA ILE A 76 22.03 -5.52 7.67
C ILE A 76 23.53 -5.35 8.02
N LYS A 77 24.28 -6.45 8.10
CA LYS A 77 25.74 -6.43 8.38
C LYS A 77 26.57 -5.73 7.31
N ASP A 78 26.05 -5.59 6.09
CA ASP A 78 26.72 -4.85 5.02
C ASP A 78 26.72 -3.32 5.25
N TYR A 79 25.99 -2.83 6.26
CA TYR A 79 25.86 -1.41 6.59
C TYR A 79 26.52 -1.09 7.93
N ASP A 80 27.16 0.08 8.02
CA ASP A 80 27.61 0.64 9.29
C ASP A 80 26.44 1.35 9.97
N LEU A 81 25.70 0.62 10.82
CA LEU A 81 24.48 1.13 11.44
C LEU A 81 24.36 0.81 12.92
N THR A 82 23.70 1.71 13.65
CA THR A 82 23.36 1.51 15.06
C THR A 82 21.85 1.64 15.28
N ILE A 83 21.26 0.65 15.95
CA ILE A 83 19.82 0.63 16.27
C ILE A 83 19.61 1.20 17.67
N GLN A 84 18.85 2.28 17.77
CA GLN A 84 18.50 2.96 19.01
C GLN A 84 17.00 2.85 19.28
N TYR A 85 16.65 2.60 20.54
CA TYR A 85 15.26 2.62 20.97
C TYR A 85 14.82 4.06 21.26
N GLN A 86 13.68 4.46 20.70
CA GLN A 86 13.02 5.72 20.98
C GLN A 86 11.55 5.46 21.33
N PRO A 87 10.97 6.08 22.38
CA PRO A 87 9.57 5.88 22.72
C PRO A 87 8.64 6.25 21.56
N GLY A 88 7.57 5.48 21.34
CA GLY A 88 6.61 5.70 20.25
C GLY A 88 6.03 7.12 20.17
N LYS A 89 5.91 7.82 21.30
CA LYS A 89 5.51 9.24 21.36
C LYS A 89 6.42 10.18 20.57
N ALA A 90 7.66 9.79 20.30
CA ALA A 90 8.60 10.53 19.49
C ALA A 90 8.83 9.90 18.11
N ASN A 91 8.29 8.70 17.86
CA ASN A 91 8.28 8.03 16.56
C ASN A 91 7.02 8.35 15.73
N VAL A 92 6.41 9.52 15.96
CA VAL A 92 5.08 9.90 15.44
C VAL A 92 5.01 9.83 13.92
N VAL A 93 6.09 10.23 13.23
CA VAL A 93 6.10 10.29 11.77
C VAL A 93 6.09 8.89 11.15
N ALA A 94 6.92 7.98 11.65
CA ALA A 94 6.94 6.60 11.16
C ALA A 94 5.64 5.87 11.50
N ASP A 95 5.10 6.11 12.69
CA ASP A 95 3.84 5.55 13.16
C ASP A 95 2.64 6.06 12.32
N ALA A 96 2.61 7.35 11.98
CA ALA A 96 1.60 7.90 11.07
C ALA A 96 1.66 7.27 9.67
N LEU A 97 2.86 6.94 9.18
CA LEU A 97 3.05 6.29 7.88
C LEU A 97 2.76 4.78 7.89
N SER A 98 2.91 4.11 9.03
CA SER A 98 2.70 2.67 9.18
C SER A 98 1.24 2.31 9.43
N ARG A 99 0.48 3.20 10.07
CA ARG A 99 -0.94 2.98 10.35
C ARG A 99 -1.76 3.05 9.06
N LYS A 100 -2.43 1.94 8.71
CA LYS A 100 -3.55 1.97 7.76
C LYS A 100 -4.60 2.88 8.40
N SER A 101 -4.97 3.98 7.74
CA SER A 101 -6.12 4.77 8.17
C SER A 101 -7.37 3.90 8.05
N SER A 102 -7.74 3.19 9.11
CA SER A 102 -9.08 2.59 9.26
C SER A 102 -10.16 3.64 9.45
N ARG A 103 -9.80 4.92 9.38
CA ARG A 103 -10.73 5.95 8.93
C ARG A 103 -10.88 5.78 7.43
N SER A 104 -11.87 4.98 7.07
CA SER A 104 -12.79 5.27 5.98
C SER A 104 -13.26 6.73 6.10
N SER A 105 -12.37 7.66 5.79
CA SER A 105 -12.78 8.97 5.31
C SER A 105 -13.21 8.73 3.87
N GLY A 106 -14.44 8.25 3.66
CA GLY A 106 -15.13 8.39 2.38
C GLY A 106 -15.34 9.87 1.97
N LEU A 107 -14.53 10.82 2.47
CA LEU A 107 -14.71 12.27 2.38
C LEU A 107 -13.44 13.02 2.89
N GLN A 108 -12.25 12.68 2.39
CA GLN A 108 -11.09 13.60 2.50
C GLN A 108 -10.34 13.78 1.16
N LEU A 109 -10.98 13.41 0.05
CA LEU A 109 -10.66 13.94 -1.27
C LEU A 109 -11.48 15.22 -1.60
N THR A 110 -12.38 15.62 -0.70
CA THR A 110 -13.38 16.67 -0.92
C THR A 110 -12.99 18.04 -0.37
N PHE A 111 -11.72 18.29 -0.05
CA PHE A 111 -11.30 19.58 0.53
C PHE A 111 -10.53 20.49 -0.42
N ASP A 112 -10.23 20.05 -1.65
CA ASP A 112 -9.61 20.91 -2.65
C ASP A 112 -10.60 21.21 -3.77
N ASP A 113 -11.23 22.39 -3.69
CA ASP A 113 -12.28 22.87 -4.61
C ASP A 113 -11.79 22.89 -6.06
N PHE A 114 -10.47 23.04 -6.25
CA PHE A 114 -9.81 22.95 -7.55
C PHE A 114 -9.91 21.53 -8.13
N LEU A 115 -9.68 20.51 -7.31
CA LEU A 115 -9.68 19.11 -7.74
C LEU A 115 -11.10 18.66 -8.11
N ILE A 116 -12.12 19.12 -7.37
CA ILE A 116 -13.54 18.84 -7.66
C ILE A 116 -13.91 19.41 -9.03
N ARG A 117 -13.56 20.69 -9.29
CA ARG A 117 -13.82 21.34 -10.59
C ARG A 117 -13.11 20.65 -11.75
N ASP A 118 -11.88 20.19 -11.54
CA ASP A 118 -11.16 19.47 -12.58
C ASP A 118 -11.74 18.07 -12.83
N MET A 119 -12.23 17.38 -11.80
CA MET A 119 -12.96 16.12 -11.97
C MET A 119 -14.27 16.32 -12.74
N GLU A 120 -15.02 17.37 -12.45
CA GLU A 120 -16.23 17.74 -13.19
C GLU A 120 -15.92 18.06 -14.67
N ARG A 121 -14.88 18.86 -14.91
CA ARG A 121 -14.41 19.17 -16.28
C ARG A 121 -14.00 17.92 -17.05
N LEU A 122 -13.40 16.95 -16.38
CA LEU A 122 -12.97 15.68 -16.97
C LEU A 122 -14.10 14.62 -16.99
N GLN A 123 -15.31 14.96 -16.55
CA GLN A 123 -16.46 14.05 -16.45
C GLN A 123 -16.15 12.77 -15.64
N LEU A 124 -15.34 12.91 -14.60
CA LEU A 124 -14.97 11.82 -13.70
C LEU A 124 -16.00 11.70 -12.57
N GLU A 125 -16.59 10.52 -12.42
CA GLU A 125 -17.53 10.20 -11.35
C GLU A 125 -16.93 9.16 -10.40
N VAL A 126 -17.05 9.40 -9.09
CA VAL A 126 -16.54 8.48 -8.06
C VAL A 126 -17.66 7.51 -7.68
N ILE A 127 -17.53 6.25 -8.09
CA ILE A 127 -18.45 5.19 -7.69
C ILE A 127 -17.89 4.54 -6.42
N SER A 128 -18.55 4.73 -5.28
CA SER A 128 -18.18 4.04 -4.04
C SER A 128 -18.63 2.57 -4.10
N SER A 129 -17.69 1.62 -4.15
CA SER A 129 -18.00 0.21 -3.91
C SER A 129 -18.31 0.00 -2.43
N SER A 130 -19.32 -0.83 -2.14
CA SER A 130 -19.73 -1.20 -0.77
C SER A 130 -18.58 -1.85 0.03
N ASP A 131 -17.62 -2.44 -0.66
CA ASP A 131 -16.35 -2.87 -0.10
C ASP A 131 -15.30 -1.77 -0.31
N LEU A 132 -15.13 -0.94 0.73
CA LEU A 132 -14.15 0.14 0.80
C LEU A 132 -12.73 -0.41 1.04
N ASP A 133 -12.18 -1.11 0.05
CA ASP A 133 -10.73 -1.28 -0.05
C ASP A 133 -10.17 -0.19 -0.98
N LEU A 134 -9.90 0.99 -0.39
CA LEU A 134 -9.18 2.13 -0.98
C LEU A 134 -7.70 1.78 -1.31
N ALA A 135 -7.40 0.54 -1.66
CA ALA A 135 -6.06 0.09 -2.02
C ALA A 135 -5.71 0.44 -3.48
N GLN A 136 -6.72 0.70 -4.32
CA GLN A 136 -6.52 0.96 -5.74
C GLN A 136 -7.62 1.91 -6.27
N MET A 137 -7.22 3.09 -6.72
CA MET A 137 -8.07 3.97 -7.53
C MET A 137 -7.72 3.72 -8.98
N SER A 138 -8.67 3.20 -9.77
CA SER A 138 -8.51 2.97 -11.20
C SER A 138 -9.47 3.85 -11.99
N ILE A 139 -8.95 4.56 -12.99
CA ILE A 139 -9.78 5.26 -13.96
C ILE A 139 -10.24 4.22 -14.98
N GLN A 140 -11.55 4.01 -15.08
CA GLN A 140 -12.15 3.10 -16.05
C GLN A 140 -13.29 3.81 -16.78
N SER A 141 -13.53 3.42 -18.03
CA SER A 141 -14.68 3.93 -18.78
C SER A 141 -15.98 3.37 -18.20
N SER A 142 -16.96 4.23 -17.95
CA SER A 142 -18.30 3.82 -17.54
C SER A 142 -19.15 3.28 -18.71
N LEU A 143 -18.61 3.24 -19.93
CA LEU A 143 -19.34 2.82 -21.13
C LEU A 143 -19.77 1.35 -21.07
N GLU A 144 -18.88 0.45 -20.68
CA GLU A 144 -19.18 -0.98 -20.57
C GLU A 144 -20.31 -1.29 -19.56
N PRO A 145 -20.27 -0.80 -18.30
CA PRO A 145 -21.36 -1.04 -17.35
C PRO A 145 -22.67 -0.38 -17.82
N ARG A 146 -22.62 0.79 -18.45
CA ARG A 146 -23.82 1.44 -19.02
C ARG A 146 -24.43 0.64 -20.17
N ILE A 147 -23.62 0.05 -21.04
CA ILE A 147 -24.09 -0.84 -22.11
C ILE A 147 -24.74 -2.08 -21.50
N GLN A 148 -24.10 -2.72 -20.52
CA GLN A 148 -24.64 -3.90 -19.85
C GLN A 148 -25.97 -3.61 -19.15
N GLU A 149 -26.11 -2.45 -18.52
CA GLU A 149 -27.35 -2.04 -17.87
C GLU A 149 -28.46 -1.74 -18.89
N ALA A 150 -28.15 -0.98 -19.95
CA ALA A 150 -29.11 -0.70 -21.02
C ALA A 150 -29.57 -1.97 -21.75
N GLN A 151 -28.67 -2.94 -21.93
CA GLN A 151 -28.96 -4.24 -22.54
C GLN A 151 -29.96 -5.08 -21.75
N LYS A 152 -30.07 -4.91 -20.41
CA LYS A 152 -31.07 -5.62 -19.60
C LYS A 152 -32.50 -5.23 -19.95
N SER A 153 -32.71 -3.99 -20.36
CA SER A 153 -34.01 -3.46 -20.79
C SER A 153 -34.25 -3.58 -22.30
N ASP A 154 -33.25 -4.04 -23.07
CA ASP A 154 -33.34 -4.14 -24.52
C ASP A 154 -34.04 -5.45 -24.94
N SER A 155 -35.22 -5.28 -25.55
CA SER A 155 -36.05 -6.41 -26.00
C SER A 155 -35.44 -7.16 -27.19
N ASP A 156 -34.68 -6.48 -28.05
CA ASP A 156 -34.09 -7.10 -29.24
C ASP A 156 -32.81 -7.85 -28.86
N TYR A 157 -32.01 -7.30 -27.95
CA TYR A 157 -30.88 -8.02 -27.34
C TYR A 157 -31.33 -9.32 -26.66
N SER A 158 -32.44 -9.29 -25.93
CA SER A 158 -33.02 -10.47 -25.28
C SER A 158 -33.46 -11.55 -26.28
N LYS A 159 -34.05 -11.15 -27.42
CA LYS A 159 -34.41 -12.08 -28.50
C LYS A 159 -33.19 -12.71 -29.15
N LEU A 160 -32.12 -11.92 -29.34
CA LEU A 160 -30.86 -12.37 -29.95
C LEU A 160 -30.16 -13.40 -29.06
N ILE A 161 -30.10 -13.17 -27.74
CA ILE A 161 -29.59 -14.15 -26.76
C ILE A 161 -30.41 -15.45 -26.82
N ALA A 162 -31.74 -15.36 -26.88
CA ALA A 162 -32.60 -16.54 -26.95
C ALA A 162 -32.40 -17.33 -28.26
N GLN A 163 -32.20 -16.65 -29.39
CA GLN A 163 -31.92 -17.28 -30.67
C GLN A 163 -30.57 -18.01 -30.69
N ILE A 164 -29.51 -17.37 -30.19
CA ILE A 164 -28.17 -17.97 -30.03
C ILE A 164 -28.23 -19.20 -29.11
N GLY A 165 -28.94 -19.11 -27.98
CA GLY A 165 -29.14 -20.24 -27.06
C GLY A 165 -29.91 -21.42 -27.68
N SER A 166 -30.73 -21.17 -28.71
CA SER A 166 -31.45 -22.19 -29.47
C SER A 166 -30.70 -22.75 -30.68
N GLY A 167 -29.45 -22.31 -30.91
CA GLY A 167 -28.60 -22.79 -32.01
C GLY A 167 -28.97 -22.27 -33.39
N LYS A 168 -29.84 -21.26 -33.49
CA LYS A 168 -30.18 -20.60 -34.75
C LYS A 168 -29.26 -19.39 -34.95
N THR A 169 -28.59 -19.32 -36.10
CA THR A 169 -27.80 -18.15 -36.49
C THR A 169 -28.73 -16.96 -36.74
N PRO A 170 -28.49 -15.80 -36.12
CA PRO A 170 -29.27 -14.60 -36.38
C PRO A 170 -29.03 -14.14 -37.83
N GLU A 171 -30.11 -13.93 -38.59
CA GLU A 171 -30.03 -13.26 -39.89
C GLU A 171 -29.83 -11.76 -39.64
N LEU A 172 -28.71 -11.22 -40.14
CA LEU A 172 -28.35 -9.80 -40.09
C LEU A 172 -29.14 -8.97 -41.10
#